data_AF-A0A3M0ZZP0-F1
#
_entry.id   AF-A0A3M0ZZP0-F1
#
_cell.length_a   1.000
_cell.length_b   1.000
_cell.length_c   1.000
_cell.angle_alpha   90.00
_cell.angle_beta   90.00
_cell.angle_gamma   90.00
#
_symmetry.space_group_name_H-M   'P 1'
#
loop_
_entity.id
_entity.type
_entity.pdbx_description
1 polymer ?
#
loop_
_entity_poly.entity_id
_entity_poly.type
_entity_poly.pdbx_seq_one_letter_code
_entity_poly.pdbx_strand_id
1 'polypeptide(L)' 'HGDSVSLADICLVPQLYNARRWEVDIAPLARINAIATALEALPAFAAAHPDRVR' A
#
# COMPACT_ATOMS: atom_id res chain seq x y z
N HIS A 1 -4.02 13.86 -2.53
CA HIS A 1 -5.15 14.37 -1.72
C HIS A 1 -4.89 13.94 -0.30
N GLY A 2 -5.03 14.88 0.65
CA GLY A 2 -4.78 14.70 2.08
C GLY A 2 -3.34 14.98 2.50
N ASP A 3 -3.15 15.71 3.60
CA ASP A 3 -1.84 15.94 4.25
C ASP A 3 -1.59 14.95 5.41
N SER A 4 -2.50 13.99 5.61
CA SER A 4 -2.44 13.00 6.67
C SER A 4 -2.99 11.65 6.21
N VAL A 5 -2.47 10.58 6.81
CA VAL A 5 -2.93 9.21 6.62
C VAL A 5 -4.38 9.08 7.08
N SER A 6 -5.19 8.40 6.27
CA SER A 6 -6.61 8.17 6.48
C SER A 6 -6.96 6.68 6.42
N LEU A 7 -8.22 6.35 6.68
CA LEU A 7 -8.71 4.97 6.54
C LEU A 7 -8.56 4.43 5.11
N ALA A 8 -8.62 5.30 4.09
CA ALA A 8 -8.41 4.90 2.70
C ALA A 8 -7.01 4.32 2.50
N ASP A 9 -5.99 4.92 3.11
CA ASP A 9 -4.59 4.49 3.03
C ASP A 9 -4.37 3.14 3.70
N ILE A 10 -5.00 2.94 4.87
CA ILE A 10 -4.98 1.66 5.61
C ILE A 10 -5.58 0.55 4.76
N CYS A 11 -6.69 0.81 4.06
CA CYS A 11 -7.31 -0.17 3.19
C CYS A 11 -6.54 -0.36 1.87
N LEU A 12 -5.89 0.68 1.36
CA LEU A 12 -5.24 0.66 0.05
C LEU A 12 -4.04 -0.28 -0.02
N VAL A 13 -3.13 -0.22 0.96
CA VAL A 13 -1.88 -1.00 0.95
C VAL A 13 -2.15 -2.51 0.90
N PRO A 14 -3.05 -3.09 1.71
CA PRO A 14 -3.42 -4.51 1.59
C PRO A 14 -4.02 -4.90 0.24
N GLN A 15 -4.83 -4.02 -0.38
CA GLN A 15 -5.41 -4.31 -1.70
C GLN A 15 -4.33 -4.38 -2.78
N LEU A 16 -3.34 -3.49 -2.74
CA LEU A 16 -2.21 -3.49 -3.67
C LEU A 16 -1.26 -4.65 -3.43
N TYR A 17 -1.01 -5.02 -2.18
CA TYR A 17 -0.24 -6.23 -1.86
C TYR A 17 -0.89 -7.47 -2.48
N ASN A 18 -2.22 -7.62 -2.32
CA ASN A 18 -2.95 -8.71 -2.95
C ASN A 18 -2.89 -8.63 -4.48
N ALA A 19 -3.07 -7.45 -5.07
CA ALA A 19 -2.95 -7.26 -6.52
C ALA A 19 -1.57 -7.73 -7.04
N ARG A 20 -0.48 -7.38 -6.35
CA ARG A 20 0.88 -7.85 -6.68
C ARG A 20 1.02 -9.36 -6.51
N ARG A 21 0.48 -9.93 -5.43
CA ARG A 21 0.51 -11.38 -5.14
C ARG A 21 -0.21 -12.21 -6.20
N TRP A 22 -1.24 -11.65 -6.82
CA TRP A 22 -2.04 -12.30 -7.87
C TRP A 22 -1.68 -11.81 -9.28
N GLU A 23 -0.55 -11.12 -9.44
CA GLU A 23 -0.03 -10.66 -10.74
C GLU A 23 -1.00 -9.77 -11.53
N VAL A 24 -1.84 -9.00 -10.82
CA VAL A 24 -2.73 -8.01 -11.44
C VAL A 24 -1.91 -6.80 -11.88
N ASP A 25 -2.06 -6.39 -13.14
CA ASP A 25 -1.39 -5.19 -13.66
C ASP A 25 -1.96 -3.91 -13.01
N ILE A 26 -1.12 -3.29 -12.19
CA ILE A 26 -1.39 -2.00 -11.53
C ILE A 26 -0.52 -0.88 -12.09
N ALA A 27 0.31 -1.12 -13.11
CA ALA A 27 1.17 -0.10 -13.70
C ALA A 27 0.41 1.15 -14.18
N PRO A 28 -0.81 1.05 -14.76
CA PRO A 28 -1.58 2.23 -15.16
C PRO A 28 -2.03 3.11 -13.98
N LEU A 29 -2.01 2.59 -12.75
CA LEU A 29 -2.51 3.27 -11.55
C LEU A 29 -1.42 4.15 -10.89
N ALA A 30 -0.77 5.01 -11.68
CA ALA A 30 0.42 5.77 -11.27
C ALA A 30 0.26 6.55 -9.95
N ARG A 31 -0.89 7.22 -9.74
CA ARG A 31 -1.17 7.95 -8.50
C ARG A 31 -1.30 7.01 -7.29
N ILE A 32 -1.98 5.88 -7.48
CA ILE A 32 -2.17 4.88 -6.43
C ILE A 32 -0.82 4.26 -6.04
N ASN A 33 0.01 3.92 -7.04
CA ASN A 33 1.34 3.38 -6.80
C ASN A 33 2.23 4.38 -6.05
N ALA A 34 2.19 5.67 -6.40
CA ALA A 34 2.93 6.70 -5.68
C ALA A 34 2.50 6.83 -4.21
N ILE A 35 1.18 6.80 -3.95
CA ILE A 35 0.65 6.81 -2.58
C ILE A 35 1.12 5.57 -1.82
N ALA A 36 0.98 4.39 -2.41
CA ALA A 36 1.39 3.14 -1.77
C ALA A 36 2.88 3.11 -1.43
N THR A 37 3.75 3.55 -2.34
CA THR A 37 5.19 3.69 -2.07
C THR A 37 5.46 4.63 -0.89
N ALA A 38 4.74 5.76 -0.81
CA ALA A 38 4.89 6.69 0.31
C ALA A 38 4.41 6.08 1.63
N LEU A 39 3.30 5.32 1.62
CA LEU A 39 2.77 4.64 2.80
C LEU A 39 3.68 3.50 3.27
N GLU A 40 4.19 2.69 2.35
CA GLU A 40 5.12 1.57 2.65
C GLU A 40 6.42 2.04 3.31
N ALA A 41 6.85 3.29 3.05
CA ALA A 41 8.00 3.90 3.72
C ALA A 41 7.73 4.30 5.18
N LEU A 42 6.47 4.36 5.62
CA LEU A 42 6.13 4.69 7.01
C LEU A 42 6.37 3.48 7.92
N PRO A 43 7.01 3.67 9.09
CA PRO A 43 7.30 2.57 10.01
C PRO A 43 6.07 1.74 10.42
N ALA A 44 4.90 2.37 10.55
CA ALA A 44 3.66 1.69 10.91
C ALA A 44 3.21 0.69 9.84
N PHE A 45 3.28 1.05 8.56
CA PHE A 45 2.92 0.17 7.44
C PHE A 45 3.97 -0.92 7.24
N ALA A 46 5.27 -0.56 7.32
CA ALA A 46 6.35 -1.53 7.25
C ALA A 46 6.24 -2.59 8.37
N ALA A 47 5.90 -2.18 9.59
CA ALA A 47 5.71 -3.08 10.73
C ALA A 47 4.50 -4.01 10.58
N ALA A 48 3.45 -3.56 9.89
CA ALA A 48 2.24 -4.33 9.62
C ALA A 48 2.34 -5.21 8.36
N HIS A 49 3.48 -5.23 7.66
CA HIS A 49 3.63 -6.00 6.43
C HIS A 49 3.46 -7.51 6.69
N PRO A 50 2.70 -8.25 5.86
CA PRO A 50 2.40 -9.67 6.06
C PRO A 50 3.64 -10.54 6.33
N ASP A 51 4.77 -10.24 5.67
CA ASP A 51 6.02 -10.98 5.82
C ASP A 51 6.63 -10.93 7.24
N ARG A 52 6.17 -10.00 8.10
CA ARG A 52 6.65 -9.83 9.48
C ARG A 52 5.85 -10.61 10.53
N VAL A 53 4.71 -11.18 10.15
CA VAL A 53 3.78 -11.88 11.07
C VAL A 53 3.75 -13.38 10.75
N ARG A 54 4.89 -13.93 10.32
CA ARG A 54 5.02 -15.34 9.93
C ARG A 54 5.10 -16.29 11.11
#